data_AF-A0A4Y7KKP7-F1
#
_entry.id   AF-A0A4Y7KKP7-F1
#
_cell.length_a   1.000
_cell.length_b   1.000
_cell.length_c   1.000
_cell.angle_alpha   90.00
_cell.angle_beta   90.00
_cell.angle_gamma   90.00
#
_symmetry.space_group_name_H-M   'P 1'
#
loop_
_entity.id
_entity.type
_entity.pdbx_description
1 polymer ?
#
loop_
_entity_poly.entity_id
_entity_poly.type
_entity_poly.pdbx_seq_one_letter_code
_entity_poly.pdbx_strand_id
1 'polypeptide(L)'
;MLEDEDKRDDGWFIRVAAEFNAPITRFLTPIRHNNDAYNDSESDHHFNIRWFTSIVEVNLCGHGTLAAAQYLFTCGLVKSDKIEFLTPSGINLTVKKILSCRHGDTLDFSIEMDFPMNALDECDPQDIPNIPLTLNGVSILNVKKTVPLGDVLIEVSSGQSVIDLKPNFHELQERKGRERVICITGKAPEESGFDFISRVFAPTVGVLEVDAFTDKPFKGNPAAVCLLEDEDKRDDGWFIGVASEFNAPITCFLSRIRYYKDNESDHDNKNYYPIFNIRWFTSITEVNLSGHGTLAAAQYLFTRGLVKADKIVFVTLSGITLTVKKILACRNGDKEDFSIEMDFPSNALVECNPQDIPNIPLTLNGVSVLNVKKTGFLDDVLIEVSSGQSVIDLKPNYDELQERKGRERVIYITGKAPEGSGFDFISRVFGPTIGVLEDQACGSCHCALTPYWGKKLGKTDLRSYMASPRGGVFDLHLDEENGRVKIRGKAFTVMQGSLFAQ
;
A
#
# COMPACT_ATOMS: atom_id res chain seq x y z
N MET A 1 18.52 18.95 5.38
CA MET A 1 19.81 19.28 6.02
C MET A 1 19.57 19.46 7.50
N LEU A 2 20.47 19.00 8.35
CA LEU A 2 20.42 19.14 9.81
C LEU A 2 21.70 19.82 10.31
N GLU A 3 21.60 20.62 11.37
CA GLU A 3 22.75 21.33 11.96
C GLU A 3 23.48 20.52 13.05
N ASP A 4 22.75 19.69 13.80
CA ASP A 4 23.28 18.82 14.87
C ASP A 4 22.56 17.46 14.81
N GLU A 5 23.24 16.43 14.32
CA GLU A 5 22.69 15.07 14.22
C GLU A 5 22.69 14.32 15.56
N ASP A 6 23.74 14.50 16.38
CA ASP A 6 23.97 13.80 17.65
C ASP A 6 22.88 14.05 18.72
N LYS A 7 21.97 15.00 18.45
CA LYS A 7 20.82 15.33 19.32
C LYS A 7 19.54 14.61 18.91
N ARG A 8 19.60 13.72 17.91
CA ARG A 8 18.44 13.00 17.34
C ARG A 8 18.69 11.50 17.41
N ASP A 9 17.67 10.77 17.85
CA ASP A 9 17.65 9.32 17.79
C ASP A 9 17.06 8.83 16.47
N ASP A 10 17.30 7.57 16.11
CA ASP A 10 16.76 6.93 14.90
C ASP A 10 15.24 7.06 14.83
N GLY A 11 14.58 6.99 15.99
CA GLY A 11 13.13 7.19 16.11
C GLY A 11 12.66 8.57 15.64
N TRP A 12 13.45 9.62 15.84
CA TRP A 12 13.14 10.96 15.33
C TRP A 12 13.24 11.01 13.80
N PHE A 13 14.29 10.43 13.23
CA PHE A 13 14.47 10.39 11.78
C PHE A 13 13.35 9.60 11.09
N ILE A 14 12.97 8.46 11.68
CA ILE A 14 11.84 7.64 11.25
C ILE A 14 10.54 8.46 11.28
N ARG A 15 10.25 9.17 12.39
CA ARG A 15 9.04 10.02 12.48
C ARG A 15 9.02 11.12 11.42
N VAL A 16 10.16 11.74 11.12
CA VAL A 16 10.26 12.76 10.07
C VAL A 16 10.11 12.13 8.69
N ALA A 17 10.73 10.97 8.44
CA ALA A 17 10.59 10.25 7.18
C ALA A 17 9.13 9.80 6.92
N ALA A 18 8.44 9.38 7.99
CA ALA A 18 7.01 9.07 7.96
C ALA A 18 6.15 10.30 7.63
N GLU A 19 6.48 11.48 8.16
CA GLU A 19 5.79 12.74 7.86
C GLU A 19 5.89 13.12 6.37
N PHE A 20 7.06 12.90 5.75
CA PHE A 20 7.26 13.18 4.32
C PHE A 20 6.65 12.12 3.40
N ASN A 21 6.41 10.91 3.91
CA ASN A 21 5.78 9.78 3.20
C ASN A 21 6.35 9.52 1.79
N ALA A 22 7.69 9.64 1.67
CA ALA A 22 8.43 9.36 0.44
C ALA A 22 9.08 7.97 0.51
N PRO A 23 9.31 7.26 -0.63
CA PRO A 23 9.95 5.95 -0.63
C PRO A 23 11.30 5.91 0.10
N ILE A 24 12.07 7.01 0.03
CA ILE A 24 13.26 7.25 0.84
C ILE A 24 13.32 8.74 1.20
N THR A 25 13.37 9.03 2.49
CA THR A 25 13.75 10.34 3.05
C THR A 25 15.23 10.30 3.42
N ARG A 26 15.97 11.34 3.03
CA ARG A 26 17.41 11.42 3.24
C ARG A 26 17.77 12.59 4.13
N PHE A 27 18.57 12.32 5.15
CA PHE A 27 19.06 13.33 6.06
C PHE A 27 20.53 13.58 5.76
N LEU A 28 20.90 14.86 5.75
CA LEU A 28 22.23 15.33 5.43
C LEU A 28 22.73 16.17 6.59
N THR A 29 23.87 15.79 7.15
CA THR A 29 24.55 16.54 8.21
C THR A 29 25.94 16.93 7.74
N PRO A 30 26.29 18.22 7.65
CA PRO A 30 27.64 18.64 7.28
C PRO A 30 28.65 18.21 8.34
N ILE A 31 29.79 17.67 7.93
CA ILE A 31 30.90 17.33 8.83
C ILE A 31 31.86 18.52 8.87
N ARG A 32 32.09 19.09 10.06
CA ARG A 32 33.02 20.20 10.26
C ARG A 32 34.33 19.69 10.86
N HIS A 33 35.45 19.89 10.17
CA HIS A 33 36.76 19.64 10.76
C HIS A 33 37.14 20.79 11.71
N ASN A 34 37.54 20.44 12.94
CA ASN A 34 37.72 21.34 14.08
C ASN A 34 38.90 22.35 13.97
N ASN A 35 39.45 22.60 12.78
CA ASN A 35 40.59 23.51 12.62
C ASN A 35 40.55 24.47 11.40
N ASP A 36 39.52 24.44 10.55
CA ASP A 36 39.49 25.33 9.40
C ASP A 36 38.75 26.63 9.72
N ALA A 37 39.53 27.56 10.30
CA ALA A 37 39.21 28.97 10.21
C ALA A 37 39.15 29.37 8.72
N TYR A 38 37.93 29.54 8.20
CA TYR A 38 37.63 30.46 7.09
C TYR A 38 38.56 30.34 5.85
N ASN A 39 38.72 29.14 5.28
CA ASN A 39 39.23 29.00 3.91
C ASN A 39 38.27 28.13 3.08
N ASP A 40 37.22 28.78 2.60
CA ASP A 40 36.08 28.23 1.85
C ASP A 40 36.38 28.03 0.35
N SER A 41 37.60 27.60 0.00
CA SER A 41 38.04 27.59 -1.40
C SER A 41 38.53 26.27 -1.97
N GLU A 42 38.73 25.19 -1.21
CA GLU A 42 39.22 23.93 -1.83
C GLU A 42 39.10 22.64 -0.99
N SER A 43 38.45 22.67 0.18
CA SER A 43 38.31 21.47 1.03
C SER A 43 37.18 20.56 0.55
N ASP A 44 37.44 19.27 0.41
CA ASP A 44 36.44 18.22 0.17
C ASP A 44 35.24 18.40 1.12
N HIS A 45 34.03 18.55 0.55
CA HIS A 45 32.81 18.73 1.35
C HIS A 45 32.30 17.37 1.82
N HIS A 46 32.39 17.13 3.12
CA HIS A 46 31.97 15.88 3.75
C HIS A 46 30.60 16.04 4.41
N PHE A 47 29.71 15.08 4.20
CA PHE A 47 28.40 15.01 4.84
C PHE A 47 28.15 13.59 5.37
N ASN A 48 27.53 13.48 6.54
CA ASN A 48 26.79 12.26 6.84
C ASN A 48 25.54 12.24 5.97
N ILE A 49 25.27 11.09 5.36
CA ILE A 49 24.00 10.81 4.70
C ILE A 49 23.36 9.60 5.36
N ARG A 50 22.07 9.73 5.65
CA ARG A 50 21.25 8.64 6.19
C ARG A 50 19.98 8.53 5.39
N TRP A 51 19.54 7.32 5.11
CA TRP A 51 18.36 7.05 4.30
C TRP A 51 17.34 6.31 5.13
N PHE A 52 16.15 6.85 5.20
CA PHE A 52 15.06 6.27 5.97
C PHE A 52 13.89 6.02 5.04
N THR A 53 13.31 4.83 5.13
CA THR A 53 11.89 4.65 4.77
C THR A 53 11.05 5.31 5.87
N SER A 54 9.72 5.18 5.79
CA SER A 54 8.82 5.61 6.85
C SER A 54 9.07 4.92 8.19
N ILE A 55 9.81 3.79 8.25
CA ILE A 55 10.00 3.05 9.50
C ILE A 55 11.42 2.53 9.77
N VAL A 56 12.30 2.46 8.78
CA VAL A 56 13.64 1.89 8.99
C VAL A 56 14.71 2.69 8.27
N GLU A 57 15.88 2.75 8.87
CA GLU A 57 17.07 3.20 8.17
C GLU A 57 17.59 2.11 7.22
N VAL A 58 17.82 2.47 5.96
CA VAL A 58 18.47 1.59 4.99
C VAL A 58 19.96 1.91 4.89
N ASN A 59 20.77 0.86 4.83
CA ASN A 59 22.23 0.98 4.86
C ASN A 59 22.83 1.68 3.63
N LEU A 60 22.14 1.65 2.49
CA LEU A 60 22.63 2.20 1.23
C LEU A 60 21.46 2.49 0.26
N CYS A 61 21.47 3.64 -0.42
CA CYS A 61 20.43 3.99 -1.40
C CYS A 61 20.94 4.87 -2.55
N GLY A 62 21.00 4.31 -3.77
CA GLY A 62 21.49 5.00 -4.98
C GLY A 62 20.69 6.25 -5.37
N HIS A 63 19.37 6.09 -5.54
CA HIS A 63 18.49 7.19 -5.94
C HIS A 63 18.41 8.30 -4.87
N GLY A 64 18.46 7.94 -3.58
CA GLY A 64 18.55 8.89 -2.49
C GLY A 64 19.87 9.67 -2.52
N THR A 65 21.00 8.99 -2.71
CA THR A 65 22.33 9.61 -2.85
C THR A 65 22.37 10.61 -4.01
N LEU A 66 21.89 10.19 -5.18
CA LEU A 66 21.82 11.03 -6.38
C LEU A 66 21.01 12.31 -6.13
N ALA A 67 19.83 12.16 -5.52
CA ALA A 67 18.94 13.28 -5.25
C ALA A 67 19.46 14.21 -4.13
N ALA A 68 20.30 13.71 -3.22
CA ALA A 68 20.99 14.51 -2.22
C ALA A 68 22.12 15.34 -2.87
N ALA A 69 22.96 14.71 -3.69
CA ALA A 69 24.03 15.39 -4.41
C ALA A 69 23.50 16.46 -5.36
N GLN A 70 22.42 16.17 -6.11
CA GLN A 70 21.75 17.14 -6.97
C GLN A 70 21.34 18.39 -6.18
N TYR A 71 20.72 18.21 -5.01
CA TYR A 71 20.33 19.32 -4.14
C TYR A 71 21.53 20.14 -3.67
N LEU A 72 22.59 19.48 -3.18
CA LEU A 72 23.80 20.16 -2.68
C LEU A 72 24.51 20.98 -3.77
N PHE A 73 24.65 20.43 -4.98
CA PHE A 73 25.26 21.15 -6.11
C PHE A 73 24.39 22.28 -6.65
N THR A 74 23.06 22.11 -6.69
CA THR A 74 22.15 23.13 -7.26
C THR A 74 21.88 24.28 -6.29
N CYS A 75 21.83 24.03 -4.99
CA CYS A 75 21.65 25.07 -3.97
C CYS A 75 22.95 25.83 -3.65
N GLY A 76 24.07 25.49 -4.28
CA GLY A 76 25.36 26.15 -4.04
C GLY A 76 25.95 25.88 -2.65
N LEU A 77 25.52 24.80 -2.00
CA LEU A 77 26.01 24.40 -0.67
C LEU A 77 27.37 23.69 -0.72
N VAL A 78 27.76 23.24 -1.92
CA VAL A 78 29.04 22.62 -2.25
C VAL A 78 29.61 23.41 -3.42
N LYS A 79 30.79 24.00 -3.24
CA LYS A 79 31.46 24.81 -4.27
C LYS A 79 32.43 23.98 -5.13
N SER A 80 32.93 22.88 -4.59
CA SER A 80 33.71 21.90 -5.34
C SER A 80 32.81 21.09 -6.29
N ASP A 81 33.44 20.30 -7.15
CA ASP A 81 32.81 19.30 -7.99
C ASP A 81 32.69 17.93 -7.30
N LYS A 82 33.02 17.83 -6.00
CA LYS A 82 33.10 16.56 -5.27
C LYS A 82 32.44 16.65 -3.89
N ILE A 83 31.66 15.64 -3.56
CA ILE A 83 31.02 15.46 -2.25
C ILE A 83 31.45 14.10 -1.71
N GLU A 84 31.82 14.04 -0.44
CA GLU A 84 32.03 12.78 0.27
C GLU A 84 30.88 12.54 1.25
N PHE A 85 30.21 11.40 1.11
CA PHE A 85 29.13 10.97 1.96
C PHE A 85 29.59 9.83 2.87
N LEU A 86 29.53 10.06 4.19
CA LEU A 86 29.69 9.01 5.18
C LEU A 86 28.33 8.35 5.39
N THR A 87 28.29 7.03 5.27
CA THR A 87 27.05 6.25 5.30
C THR A 87 26.94 5.40 6.56
N PRO A 88 25.73 4.96 6.96
CA PRO A 88 25.53 4.12 8.15
C PRO A 88 26.25 2.78 8.06
N SER A 89 26.43 2.28 6.83
CA SER A 89 27.12 1.02 6.54
C SER A 89 28.65 1.07 6.76
N GLY A 90 29.19 2.26 7.05
CA GLY A 90 30.64 2.51 7.13
C GLY A 90 31.33 2.57 5.76
N ILE A 91 30.58 2.47 4.66
CA ILE A 91 31.07 2.69 3.31
C ILE A 91 31.03 4.19 3.03
N ASN A 92 32.15 4.79 2.60
CA ASN A 92 32.14 6.18 2.14
C ASN A 92 31.76 6.19 0.65
N LEU A 93 30.87 7.11 0.28
CA LEU A 93 30.49 7.35 -1.11
C LEU A 93 31.02 8.72 -1.57
N THR A 94 31.89 8.71 -2.56
CA THR A 94 32.29 9.88 -3.35
C THR A 94 31.30 10.13 -4.48
N VAL A 95 30.79 11.35 -4.53
CA VAL A 95 29.93 11.82 -5.61
C VAL A 95 30.58 12.97 -6.34
N LYS A 96 30.67 12.89 -7.67
CA LYS A 96 31.29 13.92 -8.51
C LYS A 96 30.28 14.56 -9.46
N LYS A 97 30.36 15.88 -9.58
CA LYS A 97 29.67 16.69 -10.57
C LYS A 97 30.49 16.67 -11.86
N ILE A 98 29.91 16.10 -12.91
CA ILE A 98 30.52 16.05 -14.23
C ILE A 98 29.79 17.06 -15.11
N LEU A 99 30.50 18.10 -15.53
CA LEU A 99 29.93 19.14 -16.40
C LEU A 99 29.61 18.55 -17.77
N SER A 100 28.35 18.66 -18.21
CA SER A 100 27.96 18.35 -19.59
C SER A 100 27.86 19.64 -20.42
N CYS A 101 27.86 19.51 -21.75
CA CYS A 101 27.95 20.62 -22.70
C CYS A 101 26.86 21.69 -22.45
N ARG A 102 27.22 22.99 -22.53
CA ARG A 102 26.26 24.10 -22.40
C ARG A 102 25.16 24.04 -23.47
N HIS A 103 23.90 24.05 -23.03
CA HIS A 103 22.76 24.46 -23.85
C HIS A 103 22.25 25.82 -23.35
N GLY A 104 22.66 26.90 -24.01
CA GLY A 104 22.26 28.27 -23.64
C GLY A 104 22.80 28.72 -22.27
N ASP A 105 21.95 29.35 -21.46
CA ASP A 105 22.27 29.87 -20.12
C ASP A 105 22.14 28.81 -19.00
N THR A 106 21.67 27.60 -19.32
CA THR A 106 21.57 26.48 -18.38
C THR A 106 22.80 25.59 -18.44
N LEU A 107 23.51 25.50 -17.31
CA LEU A 107 24.59 24.54 -17.10
C LEU A 107 23.97 23.18 -16.76
N ASP A 108 24.02 22.26 -17.72
CA ASP A 108 23.66 20.87 -17.49
C ASP A 108 24.86 20.12 -16.90
N PHE A 109 24.61 19.17 -16.00
CA PHE A 109 25.66 18.37 -15.39
C PHE A 109 25.12 16.99 -15.02
N SER A 110 25.95 15.97 -15.15
CA SER A 110 25.68 14.63 -14.63
C SER A 110 26.35 14.44 -13.27
N ILE A 111 25.88 13.43 -12.54
CA ILE A 111 26.40 13.07 -11.23
C ILE A 111 26.94 11.64 -11.31
N GLU A 112 28.23 11.47 -11.04
CA GLU A 112 28.90 10.18 -10.89
C GLU A 112 28.89 9.77 -9.42
N MET A 113 28.55 8.50 -9.12
CA MET A 113 28.52 7.94 -7.75
C MET A 113 29.35 6.65 -7.69
N ASP A 114 30.25 6.53 -6.71
CA ASP A 114 31.17 5.41 -6.53
C ASP A 114 30.58 4.26 -5.67
N PHE A 115 29.46 3.70 -6.10
CA PHE A 115 28.82 2.60 -5.37
C PHE A 115 29.72 1.35 -5.29
N PRO A 116 29.66 0.60 -4.17
CA PRO A 116 30.47 -0.60 -3.99
C PRO A 116 30.10 -1.66 -5.03
N MET A 117 31.13 -2.29 -5.58
CA MET A 117 30.98 -3.41 -6.51
C MET A 117 30.73 -4.70 -5.73
N ASN A 118 29.64 -5.40 -6.00
CA ASN A 118 29.44 -6.75 -5.49
C ASN A 118 30.31 -7.73 -6.30
N ALA A 119 30.98 -8.64 -5.61
CA ALA A 119 31.68 -9.75 -6.27
C ALA A 119 30.65 -10.66 -6.95
N LEU A 120 31.02 -11.19 -8.11
CA LEU A 120 30.22 -12.14 -8.86
C LEU A 120 30.91 -13.51 -8.80
N ASP A 121 30.21 -14.49 -8.26
CA ASP A 121 30.60 -15.88 -8.33
C ASP A 121 29.96 -16.53 -9.56
N GLU A 122 30.76 -17.36 -10.25
CA GLU A 122 30.25 -18.24 -11.30
C GLU A 122 29.25 -19.22 -10.69
N CYS A 123 28.11 -19.40 -11.36
CA CYS A 123 27.06 -20.31 -10.94
C CYS A 123 26.77 -21.26 -12.11
N ASP A 124 26.69 -22.56 -11.85
CA ASP A 124 26.21 -23.47 -12.90
C ASP A 124 24.74 -23.12 -13.18
N PRO A 125 24.34 -22.87 -14.44
CA PRO A 125 22.94 -22.69 -14.79
C PRO A 125 22.04 -23.85 -14.35
N GLN A 126 22.59 -25.06 -14.19
CA GLN A 126 21.90 -26.25 -13.66
C GLN A 126 21.60 -26.13 -12.15
N ASP A 127 22.41 -25.40 -11.40
CA ASP A 127 22.18 -25.11 -9.97
C ASP A 127 21.00 -24.17 -9.76
N ILE A 128 20.49 -23.57 -10.83
CA ILE A 128 19.33 -22.70 -10.81
C ILE A 128 18.18 -23.34 -11.62
N PRO A 129 17.49 -24.34 -11.03
CA PRO A 129 16.54 -25.19 -11.75
C PRO A 129 15.45 -24.38 -12.44
N ASN A 130 15.09 -24.74 -13.67
CA ASN A 130 14.02 -24.13 -14.49
C ASN A 130 14.23 -22.67 -14.92
N ILE A 131 15.43 -22.05 -14.84
CA ILE A 131 15.61 -20.70 -15.43
C ILE A 131 15.21 -20.64 -16.90
N PRO A 132 15.65 -21.57 -17.79
CA PRO A 132 15.25 -21.51 -19.20
C PRO A 132 13.73 -21.48 -19.37
N LEU A 133 12.98 -22.23 -18.57
CA LEU A 133 11.51 -22.20 -18.55
C LEU A 133 10.97 -20.88 -17.98
N THR A 134 11.59 -20.36 -16.91
CA THR A 134 11.29 -19.06 -16.29
C THR A 134 11.41 -17.92 -17.30
N LEU A 135 12.38 -18.01 -18.21
CA LEU A 135 12.62 -17.01 -19.25
C LEU A 135 11.98 -17.37 -20.60
N ASN A 136 11.06 -18.34 -20.63
CA ASN A 136 10.39 -18.80 -21.86
C ASN A 136 11.34 -19.18 -23.00
N GLY A 137 12.44 -19.84 -22.67
CA GLY A 137 13.41 -20.39 -23.62
C GLY A 137 14.40 -19.38 -24.17
N VAL A 138 14.47 -18.15 -23.64
CA VAL A 138 15.52 -17.19 -24.00
C VAL A 138 16.90 -17.82 -23.77
N SER A 139 17.77 -17.70 -24.77
CA SER A 139 19.13 -18.24 -24.72
C SER A 139 19.95 -17.51 -23.65
N ILE A 140 20.35 -18.26 -22.64
CA ILE A 140 21.20 -17.81 -21.54
C ILE A 140 22.65 -18.04 -21.95
N LEU A 141 23.47 -17.00 -21.85
CA LEU A 141 24.90 -17.06 -22.10
C LEU A 141 25.67 -17.33 -20.81
N ASN A 142 25.30 -16.64 -19.73
CA ASN A 142 25.98 -16.77 -18.46
C ASN A 142 25.01 -16.56 -17.28
N VAL A 143 25.34 -17.14 -16.13
CA VAL A 143 24.60 -17.00 -14.89
C VAL A 143 25.59 -16.79 -13.75
N LYS A 144 25.43 -15.70 -13.02
CA LYS A 144 26.29 -15.34 -11.90
C LYS A 144 25.47 -15.10 -10.65
N LYS A 145 26.09 -15.26 -9.49
CA LYS A 145 25.50 -14.87 -8.20
C LYS A 145 26.30 -13.76 -7.55
N THR A 146 25.62 -12.77 -7.01
CA THR A 146 26.28 -11.72 -6.22
C THR A 146 26.65 -12.28 -4.85
N VAL A 147 27.85 -12.00 -4.36
CA VAL A 147 28.25 -12.32 -2.98
C VAL A 147 28.30 -11.02 -2.16
N PRO A 148 27.75 -10.99 -0.93
CA PRO A 148 27.09 -12.08 -0.19
C PRO A 148 25.58 -12.20 -0.44
N LEU A 149 25.00 -11.33 -1.26
CA LEU A 149 23.54 -11.13 -1.34
C LEU A 149 22.77 -12.28 -1.99
N GLY A 150 23.43 -13.12 -2.77
CA GLY A 150 22.82 -14.27 -3.45
C GLY A 150 21.87 -13.91 -4.61
N ASP A 151 21.87 -12.66 -5.10
CA ASP A 151 21.10 -12.27 -6.28
C ASP A 151 21.66 -12.93 -7.53
N VAL A 152 20.80 -13.29 -8.47
CA VAL A 152 21.18 -13.92 -9.73
C VAL A 152 21.26 -12.88 -10.84
N LEU A 153 22.37 -12.87 -11.57
CA LEU A 153 22.58 -12.11 -12.79
C LEU A 153 22.63 -13.07 -13.99
N ILE A 154 21.73 -12.90 -14.94
CA ILE A 154 21.60 -13.72 -16.13
C ILE A 154 21.96 -12.89 -17.35
N GLU A 155 23.02 -13.29 -18.04
CA GLU A 155 23.39 -12.70 -19.33
C GLU A 155 22.66 -13.44 -20.46
N VAL A 156 22.02 -12.68 -21.34
CA VAL A 156 21.36 -13.19 -22.55
C VAL A 156 22.01 -12.63 -23.81
N SER A 157 21.69 -13.23 -24.95
CA SER A 157 22.35 -12.98 -26.24
C SER A 157 22.35 -11.52 -26.72
N SER A 158 21.36 -10.72 -26.34
CA SER A 158 21.28 -9.30 -26.70
C SER A 158 20.35 -8.53 -25.77
N GLY A 159 20.51 -7.21 -25.74
CA GLY A 159 19.59 -6.30 -25.06
C GLY A 159 18.20 -6.33 -25.69
N GLN A 160 18.09 -6.61 -26.99
CA GLN A 160 16.80 -6.85 -27.64
C GLN A 160 16.08 -8.08 -27.06
N SER A 161 16.83 -9.16 -26.76
CA SER A 161 16.31 -10.32 -26.03
C SER A 161 15.78 -9.96 -24.64
N VAL A 162 16.40 -8.98 -23.97
CA VAL A 162 15.90 -8.45 -22.68
C VAL A 162 14.62 -7.63 -22.87
N ILE A 163 14.54 -6.81 -23.92
CA ILE A 163 13.34 -6.03 -24.26
C ILE A 163 12.16 -6.95 -24.56
N ASP A 164 12.37 -7.94 -25.43
CA ASP A 164 11.34 -8.84 -25.93
C ASP A 164 11.00 -9.96 -24.95
N LEU A 165 11.78 -10.11 -23.88
CA LEU A 165 11.57 -11.11 -22.85
C LEU A 165 10.15 -11.01 -22.29
N LYS A 166 9.39 -12.10 -22.48
CA LYS A 166 8.13 -12.37 -21.80
C LYS A 166 8.40 -13.51 -20.83
N PRO A 167 8.71 -13.24 -19.55
CA PRO A 167 9.04 -14.32 -18.62
C PRO A 167 7.79 -15.15 -18.30
N ASN A 168 7.99 -16.42 -17.97
CA ASN A 168 6.96 -17.26 -17.40
C ASN A 168 6.75 -16.85 -15.93
N PHE A 169 5.73 -16.02 -15.70
CA PHE A 169 5.41 -15.53 -14.36
C PHE A 169 4.96 -16.63 -13.39
N HIS A 170 4.47 -17.77 -13.88
CA HIS A 170 4.17 -18.93 -13.04
C HIS A 170 5.48 -19.54 -12.52
N GLU A 171 6.44 -19.81 -13.39
CA GLU A 171 7.76 -20.31 -12.96
C GLU A 171 8.49 -19.32 -12.06
N LEU A 172 8.44 -18.01 -12.35
CA LEU A 172 8.99 -16.97 -11.46
C LEU A 172 8.39 -17.09 -10.04
N GLN A 173 7.08 -17.32 -9.93
CA GLN A 173 6.41 -17.49 -8.63
C GLN A 173 6.78 -18.81 -7.93
N GLU A 174 7.14 -19.87 -8.65
CA GLU A 174 7.59 -21.13 -8.06
C GLU A 174 9.05 -21.09 -7.57
N ARG A 175 9.80 -20.02 -7.86
CA ARG A 175 11.19 -19.82 -7.38
C ARG A 175 11.30 -19.28 -5.94
N LYS A 176 10.19 -19.27 -5.20
CA LYS A 176 10.13 -18.72 -3.83
C LYS A 176 11.13 -19.41 -2.90
N GLY A 177 11.85 -18.60 -2.11
CA GLY A 177 12.87 -19.07 -1.16
C GLY A 177 14.20 -19.50 -1.77
N ARG A 178 14.38 -19.40 -3.09
CA ARG A 178 15.64 -19.79 -3.78
C ARG A 178 16.52 -18.58 -4.12
N GLU A 179 15.96 -17.59 -4.80
CA GLU A 179 16.67 -16.37 -5.21
C GLU A 179 15.92 -15.11 -4.81
N ARG A 180 16.62 -14.12 -4.25
CA ARG A 180 16.04 -12.83 -3.81
C ARG A 180 15.71 -11.91 -4.99
N VAL A 181 16.63 -11.80 -5.94
CA VAL A 181 16.51 -10.97 -7.15
C VAL A 181 17.08 -11.74 -8.34
N ILE A 182 16.43 -11.61 -9.50
CA ILE A 182 16.90 -12.10 -10.79
C ILE A 182 17.05 -10.89 -11.70
N CYS A 183 18.29 -10.47 -11.94
CA CYS A 183 18.66 -9.47 -12.93
C CYS A 183 18.98 -10.16 -14.25
N ILE A 184 18.47 -9.62 -15.36
CA ILE A 184 18.71 -10.12 -16.71
C ILE A 184 19.32 -8.99 -17.51
N THR A 185 20.43 -9.26 -18.19
CA THR A 185 21.18 -8.25 -18.94
C THR A 185 21.60 -8.76 -20.31
N GLY A 186 21.78 -7.87 -21.27
CA GLY A 186 22.32 -8.18 -22.58
C GLY A 186 22.88 -6.95 -23.28
N LYS A 187 23.86 -7.15 -24.16
CA LYS A 187 24.50 -6.06 -24.91
C LYS A 187 23.47 -5.31 -25.76
N ALA A 188 23.38 -3.99 -25.60
CA ALA A 188 22.38 -3.20 -26.31
C ALA A 188 22.66 -3.15 -27.83
N PRO A 189 21.65 -2.90 -28.68
CA PRO A 189 21.86 -2.64 -30.09
C PRO A 189 22.79 -1.45 -30.31
N GLU A 190 23.68 -1.50 -31.31
CA GLU A 190 24.70 -0.46 -31.54
C GLU A 190 24.07 0.92 -31.79
N GLU A 191 22.89 0.95 -32.42
CA GLU A 191 22.12 2.15 -32.71
C GLU A 191 21.35 2.73 -31.49
N SER A 192 21.34 2.03 -30.35
CA SER A 192 20.53 2.43 -29.19
C SER A 192 21.15 3.54 -28.35
N GLY A 193 22.46 3.78 -28.48
CA GLY A 193 23.21 4.72 -27.64
C GLY A 193 23.47 4.23 -26.20
N PHE A 194 23.19 2.96 -25.92
CA PHE A 194 23.47 2.31 -24.64
C PHE A 194 24.48 1.16 -24.83
N ASP A 195 25.21 0.79 -23.79
CA ASP A 195 26.14 -0.35 -23.83
C ASP A 195 25.43 -1.69 -23.53
N PHE A 196 24.44 -1.67 -22.65
CA PHE A 196 23.67 -2.83 -22.24
C PHE A 196 22.24 -2.45 -21.85
N ILE A 197 21.34 -3.44 -21.87
CA ILE A 197 19.96 -3.33 -21.41
C ILE A 197 19.76 -4.35 -20.30
N SER A 198 19.12 -3.94 -19.21
CA SER A 198 18.80 -4.84 -18.09
C SER A 198 17.33 -4.79 -17.68
N ARG A 199 16.85 -5.87 -17.07
CA ARG A 199 15.52 -6.01 -16.46
C ARG A 199 15.63 -6.85 -15.19
N VAL A 200 14.88 -6.50 -14.16
CA VAL A 200 15.01 -7.11 -12.82
C VAL A 200 13.67 -7.71 -12.37
N PHE A 201 13.70 -8.89 -11.76
CA PHE A 201 12.55 -9.62 -11.20
C PHE A 201 12.81 -10.03 -9.75
N ALA A 202 11.81 -9.91 -8.87
CA ALA A 202 11.88 -10.31 -7.47
C ALA A 202 10.73 -11.31 -7.16
N PRO A 203 11.00 -12.63 -7.15
CA PRO A 203 9.96 -13.66 -7.10
C PRO A 203 9.37 -13.90 -5.70
N THR A 204 10.04 -13.46 -4.65
CA THR A 204 9.62 -13.62 -3.26
C THR A 204 8.73 -12.46 -2.81
N VAL A 205 7.44 -12.77 -2.67
CA VAL A 205 6.34 -11.93 -2.15
C VAL A 205 5.83 -10.86 -3.13
N GLY A 206 4.51 -10.82 -3.29
CA GLY A 206 3.80 -9.77 -4.03
C GLY A 206 3.05 -8.87 -3.05
N VAL A 207 3.29 -7.57 -3.17
CA VAL A 207 2.56 -6.51 -2.49
C VAL A 207 1.81 -5.71 -3.53
N LEU A 208 0.53 -5.40 -3.29
CA LEU A 208 -0.16 -4.35 -4.01
C LEU A 208 -0.62 -3.27 -3.03
N GLU A 209 -0.59 -2.03 -3.48
CA GLU A 209 -1.41 -0.97 -2.89
C GLU A 209 -2.63 -0.78 -3.77
N VAL A 210 -3.81 -0.92 -3.16
CA VAL A 210 -5.10 -0.85 -3.85
C VAL A 210 -5.95 0.22 -3.20
N ASP A 211 -6.44 1.15 -4.01
CA ASP A 211 -7.49 2.08 -3.62
C ASP A 211 -8.85 1.39 -3.76
N ALA A 212 -9.50 1.06 -2.65
CA ALA A 212 -10.82 0.43 -2.60
C ALA A 212 -11.96 1.46 -2.66
N PHE A 213 -13.11 1.05 -3.19
CA PHE A 213 -14.32 1.88 -3.38
C PHE A 213 -14.14 3.07 -4.35
N THR A 214 -13.27 2.88 -5.35
CA THR A 214 -13.00 3.85 -6.42
C THR A 214 -12.55 3.16 -7.71
N ASP A 215 -12.70 3.83 -8.84
CA ASP A 215 -12.11 3.46 -10.14
C ASP A 215 -10.99 4.40 -10.58
N LYS A 216 -10.60 5.34 -9.73
CA LYS A 216 -9.56 6.34 -9.96
C LYS A 216 -8.47 6.24 -8.89
N PRO A 217 -7.20 6.45 -9.26
CA PRO A 217 -6.12 6.55 -8.28
C PRO A 217 -6.33 7.77 -7.37
N PHE A 218 -5.79 7.68 -6.15
CA PHE A 218 -5.81 8.74 -5.14
C PHE A 218 -7.22 9.10 -4.63
N LYS A 219 -8.19 8.21 -4.87
CA LYS A 219 -9.57 8.28 -4.37
C LYS A 219 -9.86 6.99 -3.58
N GLY A 220 -11.03 6.87 -2.95
CA GLY A 220 -11.33 5.68 -2.15
C GLY A 220 -10.42 5.52 -0.93
N ASN A 221 -10.32 4.29 -0.43
CA ASN A 221 -9.52 3.97 0.76
C ASN A 221 -8.37 3.00 0.41
N PRO A 222 -7.10 3.42 0.56
CA PRO A 222 -5.95 2.60 0.24
C PRO A 222 -5.81 1.42 1.21
N ALA A 223 -5.38 0.28 0.70
CA ALA A 223 -4.93 -0.86 1.48
C ALA A 223 -3.71 -1.51 0.82
N ALA A 224 -2.72 -1.86 1.64
CA ALA A 224 -1.65 -2.74 1.23
C ALA A 224 -2.15 -4.20 1.30
N VAL A 225 -1.81 -5.02 0.32
CA VAL A 225 -2.19 -6.43 0.26
C VAL A 225 -0.96 -7.28 0.06
N CYS A 226 -0.66 -8.14 1.02
CA CYS A 226 0.45 -9.07 1.04
C CYS A 226 -0.06 -10.51 0.93
N LEU A 227 0.43 -11.26 -0.06
CA LEU A 227 0.21 -12.70 -0.12
C LEU A 227 1.40 -13.44 0.49
N LEU A 228 1.14 -14.13 1.59
CA LEU A 228 2.10 -14.93 2.34
C LEU A 228 1.95 -16.42 2.04
N GLU A 229 3.06 -17.14 2.11
CA GLU A 229 3.07 -18.60 2.01
C GLU A 229 3.38 -19.29 3.34
N ASP A 230 3.94 -18.55 4.30
CA ASP A 230 4.44 -19.04 5.59
C ASP A 230 3.88 -18.20 6.75
N GLU A 231 2.59 -17.88 6.69
CA GLU A 231 1.88 -17.13 7.74
C GLU A 231 2.05 -17.76 9.13
N ASP A 232 2.10 -19.10 9.19
CA ASP A 232 2.27 -19.89 10.41
C ASP A 232 3.63 -19.69 11.12
N LYS A 233 4.58 -19.05 10.44
CA LYS A 233 5.91 -18.71 10.98
C LYS A 233 6.02 -17.26 11.44
N ARG A 234 4.93 -16.48 11.42
CA ARG A 234 4.93 -15.06 11.79
C ARG A 234 4.08 -14.84 13.03
N ASP A 235 4.55 -13.99 13.93
CA ASP A 235 3.78 -13.55 15.10
C ASP A 235 3.08 -12.21 14.84
N ASP A 236 2.17 -11.83 15.75
CA ASP A 236 1.42 -10.57 15.65
C ASP A 236 2.35 -9.34 15.64
N GLY A 237 3.53 -9.43 16.29
CA GLY A 237 4.53 -8.38 16.28
C GLY A 237 5.09 -8.12 14.88
N TRP A 238 5.36 -9.19 14.12
CA TRP A 238 5.79 -9.09 12.73
C TRP A 238 4.70 -8.47 11.84
N PHE A 239 3.44 -8.91 11.98
CA PHE A 239 2.33 -8.36 11.19
C PHE A 239 2.12 -6.87 11.46
N ILE A 240 2.18 -6.46 12.73
CA ILE A 240 2.13 -5.04 13.12
C ILE A 240 3.35 -4.30 12.57
N GLY A 241 4.54 -4.88 12.60
CA GLY A 241 5.75 -4.29 12.02
C GLY A 241 5.62 -4.03 10.53
N VAL A 242 5.14 -5.01 9.76
CA VAL A 242 4.89 -4.84 8.32
C VAL A 242 3.75 -3.86 8.04
N ALA A 243 2.65 -3.92 8.79
CA ALA A 243 1.56 -2.97 8.64
C ALA A 243 2.00 -1.54 8.97
N SER A 244 2.91 -1.38 9.93
CA SER A 244 3.56 -0.11 10.26
C SER A 244 4.46 0.38 9.12
N GLU A 245 5.23 -0.51 8.46
CA GLU A 245 6.08 -0.16 7.29
C GLU A 245 5.25 0.49 6.19
N PHE A 246 4.17 -0.19 5.79
CA PHE A 246 3.30 0.34 4.73
C PHE A 246 2.57 1.61 5.16
N ASN A 247 2.28 1.76 6.46
CA ASN A 247 1.52 2.87 7.04
C ASN A 247 0.21 3.18 6.28
N ALA A 248 -0.36 2.18 5.62
CA ALA A 248 -1.67 2.25 4.99
C ALA A 248 -2.75 2.17 6.08
N PRO A 249 -3.97 2.69 5.83
CA PRO A 249 -5.11 2.54 6.75
C PRO A 249 -5.31 1.08 7.19
N ILE A 250 -5.14 0.14 6.26
CA ILE A 250 -5.08 -1.30 6.53
C ILE A 250 -4.02 -1.97 5.66
N THR A 251 -3.30 -2.91 6.25
CA THR A 251 -2.53 -3.93 5.56
C THR A 251 -3.24 -5.28 5.68
N CYS A 252 -3.52 -5.90 4.54
CA CYS A 252 -4.14 -7.20 4.41
C CYS A 252 -3.10 -8.29 4.21
N PHE A 253 -3.13 -9.32 5.03
CA PHE A 253 -2.31 -10.50 4.86
C PHE A 253 -3.19 -11.66 4.41
N LEU A 254 -2.81 -12.28 3.31
CA LEU A 254 -3.49 -13.42 2.72
C LEU A 254 -2.59 -14.64 2.83
N SER A 255 -3.13 -15.80 3.21
CA SER A 255 -2.47 -17.08 2.99
C SER A 255 -3.42 -18.07 2.34
N ARG A 256 -2.89 -18.96 1.52
CA ARG A 256 -3.72 -19.91 0.77
C ARG A 256 -4.04 -21.11 1.66
N ILE A 257 -5.33 -21.42 1.83
CA ILE A 257 -5.76 -22.58 2.61
C ILE A 257 -5.89 -23.79 1.68
N ARG A 258 -7.02 -23.88 0.96
CA ARG A 258 -7.49 -25.04 0.18
C ARG A 258 -8.55 -24.58 -0.84
N TYR A 259 -9.25 -25.52 -1.47
CA TYR A 259 -10.45 -25.28 -2.26
C TYR A 259 -11.71 -25.77 -1.51
N TYR A 260 -12.79 -24.98 -1.51
CA TYR A 260 -14.09 -25.32 -0.94
C TYR A 260 -15.00 -25.95 -1.99
N LYS A 261 -15.77 -26.98 -1.63
CA LYS A 261 -16.87 -27.52 -2.44
C LYS A 261 -18.18 -27.20 -1.72
N ASP A 262 -19.11 -26.50 -2.39
CA ASP A 262 -20.49 -26.36 -1.87
C ASP A 262 -21.16 -27.75 -1.87
N ASN A 263 -22.00 -28.02 -0.86
CA ASN A 263 -22.61 -29.31 -0.47
C ASN A 263 -22.78 -30.40 -1.56
N GLU A 264 -22.66 -31.67 -1.15
CA GLU A 264 -22.65 -32.90 -1.99
C GLU A 264 -23.83 -33.12 -2.96
N SER A 265 -24.86 -32.28 -2.97
CA SER A 265 -26.07 -32.49 -3.78
C SER A 265 -25.95 -32.10 -5.26
N ASP A 266 -24.89 -31.40 -5.66
CA ASP A 266 -24.70 -30.96 -7.05
C ASP A 266 -23.73 -31.91 -7.79
N HIS A 267 -24.27 -33.05 -8.25
CA HIS A 267 -23.50 -34.11 -8.90
C HIS A 267 -22.95 -33.73 -10.29
N ASP A 268 -23.30 -32.56 -10.84
CA ASP A 268 -22.98 -32.19 -12.22
C ASP A 268 -22.20 -30.87 -12.42
N ASN A 269 -21.57 -30.27 -11.39
CA ASN A 269 -20.56 -29.24 -11.67
C ASN A 269 -19.44 -29.11 -10.62
N LYS A 270 -18.19 -29.13 -11.12
CA LYS A 270 -16.94 -28.97 -10.37
C LYS A 270 -16.71 -27.52 -9.89
N ASN A 271 -17.62 -26.93 -9.12
CA ASN A 271 -17.44 -25.58 -8.61
C ASN A 271 -16.64 -25.58 -7.29
N TYR A 272 -15.33 -25.80 -7.42
CA TYR A 272 -14.37 -25.55 -6.35
C TYR A 272 -14.09 -24.05 -6.26
N TYR A 273 -14.31 -23.44 -5.10
CA TYR A 273 -13.96 -22.05 -4.85
C TYR A 273 -12.64 -21.95 -4.08
N PRO A 274 -11.73 -21.05 -4.47
CA PRO A 274 -10.50 -20.84 -3.71
C PRO A 274 -10.81 -20.25 -2.34
N ILE A 275 -10.14 -20.79 -1.31
CA ILE A 275 -10.21 -20.30 0.07
C ILE A 275 -8.87 -19.72 0.49
N PHE A 276 -8.89 -18.54 1.09
CA PHE A 276 -7.72 -17.89 1.68
C PHE A 276 -7.99 -17.52 3.13
N ASN A 277 -6.98 -17.60 4.00
CA ASN A 277 -7.04 -16.85 5.25
C ASN A 277 -6.88 -15.36 4.91
N ILE A 278 -7.52 -14.52 5.70
CA ILE A 278 -7.32 -13.07 5.65
C ILE A 278 -7.17 -12.52 7.07
N ARG A 279 -6.17 -11.67 7.24
CA ARG A 279 -5.96 -10.87 8.46
C ARG A 279 -5.79 -9.41 8.08
N TRP A 280 -6.24 -8.51 8.94
CA TRP A 280 -6.22 -7.06 8.69
C TRP A 280 -5.55 -6.34 9.84
N PHE A 281 -4.50 -5.59 9.54
CA PHE A 281 -3.76 -4.85 10.54
C PHE A 281 -3.77 -3.36 10.21
N THR A 282 -4.04 -2.54 11.22
CA THR A 282 -3.57 -1.14 11.22
C THR A 282 -2.08 -1.12 11.59
N SER A 283 -1.47 0.06 11.63
CA SER A 283 -0.10 0.22 12.13
C SER A 283 0.09 -0.11 13.62
N ILE A 284 -0.99 -0.40 14.37
CA ILE A 284 -0.89 -0.65 15.82
C ILE A 284 -1.59 -1.93 16.29
N THR A 285 -2.54 -2.48 15.52
CA THR A 285 -3.33 -3.62 15.98
C THR A 285 -4.00 -4.38 14.84
N GLU A 286 -4.32 -5.64 15.07
CA GLU A 286 -5.23 -6.40 14.20
C GLU A 286 -6.68 -5.93 14.40
N VAL A 287 -7.45 -5.82 13.32
CA VAL A 287 -8.88 -5.55 13.37
C VAL A 287 -9.68 -6.77 12.96
N ASN A 288 -10.80 -7.02 13.63
CA ASN A 288 -11.64 -8.19 13.39
C ASN A 288 -12.31 -8.22 12.00
N LEU A 289 -12.43 -7.06 11.34
CA LEU A 289 -13.12 -6.94 10.06
C LEU A 289 -12.70 -5.65 9.34
N SER A 290 -12.39 -5.75 8.04
CA SER A 290 -12.21 -4.58 7.17
C SER A 290 -12.86 -4.78 5.81
N GLY A 291 -13.85 -3.95 5.48
CA GLY A 291 -14.51 -3.97 4.17
C GLY A 291 -13.59 -3.53 3.02
N HIS A 292 -12.88 -2.41 3.16
CA HIS A 292 -11.97 -1.92 2.12
C HIS A 292 -10.78 -2.86 1.93
N GLY A 293 -10.23 -3.43 3.01
CA GLY A 293 -9.17 -4.42 2.94
C GLY A 293 -9.61 -5.72 2.27
N THR A 294 -10.80 -6.22 2.58
CA THR A 294 -11.38 -7.39 1.90
C THR A 294 -11.57 -7.15 0.40
N LEU A 295 -12.06 -5.95 0.03
CA LEU A 295 -12.22 -5.56 -1.37
C LEU A 295 -10.86 -5.48 -2.08
N ALA A 296 -9.87 -4.86 -1.45
CA ALA A 296 -8.51 -4.76 -1.97
C ALA A 296 -7.86 -6.14 -2.16
N ALA A 297 -8.02 -7.04 -1.19
CA ALA A 297 -7.54 -8.42 -1.28
C ALA A 297 -8.17 -9.18 -2.46
N ALA A 298 -9.49 -9.06 -2.64
CA ALA A 298 -10.19 -9.65 -3.77
C ALA A 298 -9.70 -9.05 -5.10
N GLN A 299 -9.53 -7.72 -5.17
CA GLN A 299 -8.98 -7.03 -6.34
C GLN A 299 -7.60 -7.59 -6.70
N TYR A 300 -6.71 -7.74 -5.71
CA TYR A 300 -5.40 -8.33 -5.90
C TYR A 300 -5.49 -9.74 -6.50
N LEU A 301 -6.32 -10.62 -5.92
CA LEU A 301 -6.46 -12.00 -6.40
C LEU A 301 -7.04 -12.08 -7.83
N PHE A 302 -8.06 -11.28 -8.14
CA PHE A 302 -8.69 -11.26 -9.46
C PHE A 302 -7.78 -10.66 -10.54
N THR A 303 -7.19 -9.49 -10.28
CA THR A 303 -6.38 -8.77 -11.28
C THR A 303 -5.04 -9.45 -11.57
N ARG A 304 -4.48 -10.15 -10.57
CA ARG A 304 -3.25 -10.93 -10.76
C ARG A 304 -3.48 -12.30 -11.39
N GLY A 305 -4.74 -12.66 -11.66
CA GLY A 305 -5.10 -13.97 -12.22
C GLY A 305 -4.77 -15.14 -11.28
N LEU A 306 -4.65 -14.88 -9.97
CA LEU A 306 -4.34 -15.89 -8.96
C LEU A 306 -5.53 -16.81 -8.66
N VAL A 307 -6.72 -16.40 -9.10
CA VAL A 307 -7.96 -17.18 -9.08
C VAL A 307 -8.63 -17.12 -10.44
N LYS A 308 -9.20 -18.26 -10.88
CA LYS A 308 -10.00 -18.35 -12.12
C LYS A 308 -11.51 -18.32 -11.88
N ALA A 309 -11.93 -18.54 -10.64
CA ALA A 309 -13.33 -18.49 -10.24
C ALA A 309 -13.76 -17.05 -9.97
N ASP A 310 -15.03 -16.74 -10.23
CA ASP A 310 -15.62 -15.43 -9.89
C ASP A 310 -16.03 -15.33 -8.41
N LYS A 311 -15.84 -16.38 -7.61
CA LYS A 311 -16.14 -16.41 -6.18
C LYS A 311 -14.88 -16.80 -5.40
N ILE A 312 -14.59 -16.06 -4.32
CA ILE A 312 -13.52 -16.37 -3.36
C ILE A 312 -14.16 -16.42 -1.96
N VAL A 313 -13.68 -17.34 -1.13
CA VAL A 313 -14.04 -17.38 0.30
C VAL A 313 -12.81 -16.98 1.12
N PHE A 314 -12.97 -15.98 1.96
CA PHE A 314 -11.97 -15.62 2.96
C PHE A 314 -12.36 -16.19 4.32
N VAL A 315 -11.38 -16.69 5.06
CA VAL A 315 -11.51 -17.14 6.44
C VAL A 315 -10.72 -16.18 7.31
N THR A 316 -11.41 -15.50 8.23
CA THR A 316 -10.75 -14.60 9.19
C THR A 316 -10.08 -15.40 10.31
N LEU A 317 -9.18 -14.79 11.07
CA LEU A 317 -8.59 -15.41 12.26
C LEU A 317 -9.63 -15.94 13.27
N SER A 318 -10.77 -15.24 13.42
CA SER A 318 -11.87 -15.66 14.29
C SER A 318 -12.78 -16.75 13.68
N GLY A 319 -12.40 -17.34 12.55
CA GLY A 319 -13.16 -18.40 11.87
C GLY A 319 -14.40 -17.94 11.09
N ILE A 320 -14.66 -16.63 11.00
CA ILE A 320 -15.74 -16.08 10.18
C ILE A 320 -15.39 -16.26 8.71
N THR A 321 -16.38 -16.69 7.91
CA THR A 321 -16.25 -16.79 6.46
C THR A 321 -16.87 -15.58 5.77
N LEU A 322 -16.10 -14.95 4.87
CA LEU A 322 -16.56 -13.86 4.02
C LEU A 322 -16.55 -14.34 2.58
N THR A 323 -17.69 -14.23 1.90
CA THR A 323 -17.77 -14.53 0.48
C THR A 323 -17.64 -13.24 -0.31
N VAL A 324 -16.76 -13.25 -1.30
CA VAL A 324 -16.65 -12.19 -2.30
C VAL A 324 -16.90 -12.72 -3.69
N LYS A 325 -17.54 -11.91 -4.54
CA LYS A 325 -17.85 -12.23 -5.92
C LYS A 325 -17.40 -11.13 -6.86
N LYS A 326 -16.80 -11.54 -7.98
CA LYS A 326 -16.53 -10.67 -9.12
C LYS A 326 -17.82 -10.49 -9.92
N ILE A 327 -18.25 -9.24 -10.08
CA ILE A 327 -19.46 -8.87 -10.84
C ILE A 327 -19.01 -8.15 -12.10
N LEU A 328 -19.08 -8.84 -13.24
CA LEU A 328 -18.68 -8.28 -14.52
C LEU A 328 -19.70 -7.23 -15.00
N ALA A 329 -19.24 -6.02 -15.28
CA ALA A 329 -20.08 -4.95 -15.85
C ALA A 329 -20.04 -4.99 -17.39
N CYS A 330 -18.84 -5.04 -17.98
CA CYS A 330 -18.65 -5.20 -19.42
C CYS A 330 -17.26 -5.77 -19.77
N ARG A 331 -17.12 -6.28 -21.00
CA ARG A 331 -15.84 -6.74 -21.59
C ARG A 331 -15.53 -5.91 -22.82
N ASN A 332 -14.39 -5.21 -22.81
CA ASN A 332 -13.87 -4.45 -23.95
C ASN A 332 -12.47 -4.99 -24.31
N GLY A 333 -12.42 -5.97 -25.22
CA GLY A 333 -11.18 -6.68 -25.55
C GLY A 333 -10.63 -7.43 -24.34
N ASP A 334 -9.33 -7.23 -24.04
CA ASP A 334 -8.66 -7.85 -22.88
C ASP A 334 -8.92 -7.13 -21.55
N LYS A 335 -9.66 -6.01 -21.55
CA LYS A 335 -10.01 -5.27 -20.32
C LYS A 335 -11.42 -5.61 -19.86
N GLU A 336 -11.51 -6.12 -18.64
CA GLU A 336 -12.77 -6.37 -17.94
C GLU A 336 -13.06 -5.20 -17.00
N ASP A 337 -14.21 -4.55 -17.15
CA ASP A 337 -14.74 -3.67 -16.11
C ASP A 337 -15.60 -4.53 -15.19
N PHE A 338 -15.24 -4.56 -13.91
CA PHE A 338 -15.94 -5.34 -12.90
C PHE A 338 -15.99 -4.60 -11.58
N SER A 339 -16.99 -4.94 -10.77
CA SER A 339 -17.04 -4.59 -9.35
C SER A 339 -16.89 -5.85 -8.51
N ILE A 340 -16.56 -5.65 -7.24
CA ILE A 340 -16.43 -6.74 -6.27
C ILE A 340 -17.58 -6.60 -5.29
N GLU A 341 -18.42 -7.63 -5.22
CA GLU A 341 -19.46 -7.78 -4.20
C GLU A 341 -18.89 -8.52 -3.00
N MET A 342 -19.07 -7.98 -1.81
CA MET A 342 -18.75 -8.62 -0.55
C MET A 342 -20.03 -8.85 0.22
N ASP A 343 -20.15 -10.02 0.82
CA ASP A 343 -21.29 -10.39 1.63
C ASP A 343 -20.96 -10.26 3.12
N PHE A 344 -21.64 -9.36 3.84
CA PHE A 344 -21.46 -9.12 5.27
C PHE A 344 -22.76 -9.33 6.09
N PRO A 345 -22.64 -9.68 7.40
CA PRO A 345 -23.78 -9.69 8.29
C PRO A 345 -24.30 -8.27 8.51
N SER A 346 -25.62 -8.12 8.54
CA SER A 346 -26.27 -6.87 8.96
C SER A 346 -26.00 -6.61 10.43
N ASN A 347 -25.75 -5.34 10.79
CA ASN A 347 -25.51 -4.91 12.16
C ASN A 347 -26.72 -4.15 12.67
N ALA A 348 -27.46 -4.76 13.61
CA ALA A 348 -28.61 -4.13 14.21
C ALA A 348 -28.22 -2.88 15.01
N LEU A 349 -29.02 -1.82 14.88
CA LEU A 349 -28.88 -0.62 15.68
C LEU A 349 -29.70 -0.74 16.97
N VAL A 350 -29.11 -0.28 18.06
CA VAL A 350 -29.76 -0.14 19.36
C VAL A 350 -29.97 1.33 19.69
N GLU A 351 -31.04 1.62 20.43
CA GLU A 351 -31.28 2.94 20.98
C GLU A 351 -30.16 3.33 21.94
N CYS A 352 -29.78 4.61 21.93
CA CYS A 352 -28.77 5.14 22.84
C CYS A 352 -29.39 6.24 23.70
N ASN A 353 -29.03 6.30 24.97
CA ASN A 353 -29.39 7.42 25.83
C ASN A 353 -28.51 8.64 25.42
N PRO A 354 -29.08 9.79 25.06
CA PRO A 354 -28.31 10.99 24.69
C PRO A 354 -27.31 11.43 25.78
N GLN A 355 -27.55 11.08 27.04
CA GLN A 355 -26.61 11.34 28.14
C GLN A 355 -25.33 10.49 28.08
N ASP A 356 -25.37 9.34 27.39
CA ASP A 356 -24.21 8.47 27.20
C ASP A 356 -23.25 9.02 26.15
N ILE A 357 -23.68 10.03 25.38
CA ILE A 357 -22.85 10.64 24.35
C ILE A 357 -22.77 12.17 24.47
N PRO A 358 -22.26 12.67 25.62
CA PRO A 358 -22.21 14.10 25.88
C PRO A 358 -21.31 14.83 24.86
N ASN A 359 -21.66 16.09 24.61
CA ASN A 359 -20.91 17.07 23.82
C ASN A 359 -20.71 16.76 22.33
N ILE A 360 -21.30 15.70 21.77
CA ILE A 360 -21.20 15.41 20.33
C ILE A 360 -21.55 16.60 19.44
N PRO A 361 -22.67 17.31 19.66
CA PRO A 361 -23.01 18.44 18.81
C PRO A 361 -21.92 19.52 18.82
N LEU A 362 -21.25 19.76 19.95
CA LEU A 362 -20.13 20.71 20.03
C LEU A 362 -18.90 20.19 19.26
N THR A 363 -18.55 18.91 19.43
CA THR A 363 -17.48 18.25 18.68
C THR A 363 -17.73 18.29 17.17
N LEU A 364 -18.99 18.28 16.75
CA LEU A 364 -19.42 18.41 15.36
C LEU A 364 -19.74 19.86 14.97
N ASN A 365 -19.21 20.85 15.69
CA ASN A 365 -19.36 22.29 15.44
C ASN A 365 -20.82 22.76 15.28
N GLY A 366 -21.69 22.27 16.16
CA GLY A 366 -23.08 22.67 16.28
C GLY A 366 -24.01 22.10 15.22
N VAL A 367 -23.59 21.06 14.47
CA VAL A 367 -24.46 20.44 13.46
C VAL A 367 -25.78 19.96 14.06
N SER A 368 -26.89 20.16 13.35
CA SER A 368 -28.21 19.72 13.81
C SER A 368 -28.32 18.19 13.75
N VAL A 369 -28.23 17.57 14.93
CA VAL A 369 -28.39 16.13 15.13
C VAL A 369 -29.87 15.77 15.20
N LEU A 370 -30.30 14.82 14.37
CA LEU A 370 -31.68 14.31 14.30
C LEU A 370 -31.85 13.03 15.12
N ASN A 371 -30.90 12.10 15.01
CA ASN A 371 -30.94 10.83 15.70
C ASN A 371 -29.54 10.40 16.12
N VAL A 372 -29.48 9.64 17.22
CA VAL A 372 -28.26 9.02 17.71
C VAL A 372 -28.58 7.56 18.02
N LYS A 373 -27.78 6.65 17.50
CA LYS A 373 -27.91 5.19 17.68
C LYS A 373 -26.55 4.60 18.01
N LYS A 374 -26.54 3.38 18.51
CA LYS A 374 -25.34 2.55 18.62
C LYS A 374 -25.46 1.30 17.79
N THR A 375 -24.35 0.79 17.30
CA THR A 375 -24.27 -0.52 16.66
C THR A 375 -24.22 -1.62 17.71
N GLY A 376 -24.86 -2.76 17.45
CA GLY A 376 -24.98 -3.83 18.43
C GLY A 376 -23.64 -4.46 18.80
N PHE A 377 -22.95 -5.07 17.82
CA PHE A 377 -21.74 -5.86 18.12
C PHE A 377 -20.42 -5.07 18.03
N LEU A 378 -20.42 -3.86 17.45
CA LEU A 378 -19.20 -3.03 17.32
C LEU A 378 -19.12 -1.91 18.37
N ASP A 379 -20.23 -1.59 19.05
CA ASP A 379 -20.39 -0.43 19.95
C ASP A 379 -19.95 0.91 19.32
N ASP A 380 -20.01 0.98 17.99
CA ASP A 380 -19.82 2.21 17.22
C ASP A 380 -21.08 3.08 17.30
N VAL A 381 -20.92 4.40 17.27
CA VAL A 381 -22.01 5.39 17.37
C VAL A 381 -22.40 5.87 15.98
N LEU A 382 -23.71 5.89 15.69
CA LEU A 382 -24.27 6.46 14.46
C LEU A 382 -25.04 7.73 14.79
N ILE A 383 -24.72 8.82 14.10
CA ILE A 383 -25.32 10.13 14.27
C ILE A 383 -25.92 10.54 12.93
N GLU A 384 -27.23 10.66 12.91
CA GLU A 384 -27.94 11.25 11.78
C GLU A 384 -28.00 12.77 11.95
N VAL A 385 -27.65 13.50 10.90
CA VAL A 385 -27.78 14.96 10.82
C VAL A 385 -28.84 15.37 9.81
N SER A 386 -29.20 16.66 9.83
CA SER A 386 -30.30 17.23 9.05
C SER A 386 -30.27 16.97 7.55
N SER A 387 -29.08 16.86 6.93
CA SER A 387 -28.93 16.59 5.50
C SER A 387 -27.55 16.02 5.17
N GLY A 388 -27.43 15.35 4.03
CA GLY A 388 -26.15 14.91 3.48
C GLY A 388 -25.22 16.08 3.13
N GLN A 389 -25.77 17.24 2.77
CA GLN A 389 -24.97 18.46 2.60
C GLN A 389 -24.32 18.90 3.91
N SER A 390 -25.04 18.80 5.04
CA SER A 390 -24.49 19.03 6.37
C SER A 390 -23.33 18.09 6.70
N VAL A 391 -23.34 16.84 6.18
CA VAL A 391 -22.23 15.89 6.33
C VAL A 391 -21.01 16.32 5.51
N ILE A 392 -21.23 16.76 4.27
CA ILE A 392 -20.17 17.23 3.37
C ILE A 392 -19.48 18.47 3.94
N ASP A 393 -20.26 19.43 4.42
CA ASP A 393 -19.75 20.72 4.91
C ASP A 393 -19.24 20.66 6.35
N LEU A 394 -19.42 19.52 7.03
CA LEU A 394 -19.02 19.33 8.40
C LEU A 394 -17.51 19.59 8.57
N LYS A 395 -17.17 20.41 9.56
CA LYS A 395 -15.80 20.58 10.03
C LYS A 395 -15.81 20.16 11.49
N PRO A 396 -15.44 18.93 11.85
CA PRO A 396 -15.43 18.53 13.25
C PRO A 396 -14.28 19.23 13.98
N ASN A 397 -14.43 19.41 15.29
CA ASN A 397 -13.32 19.78 16.17
C ASN A 397 -12.42 18.54 16.34
N TYR A 398 -11.30 18.51 15.63
CA TYR A 398 -10.39 17.36 15.63
C TYR A 398 -9.67 17.16 16.97
N ASP A 399 -9.40 18.23 17.71
CA ASP A 399 -8.79 18.14 19.05
C ASP A 399 -9.75 17.44 20.00
N GLU A 400 -11.03 17.84 20.01
CA GLU A 400 -12.06 17.16 20.79
C GLU A 400 -12.26 15.71 20.35
N LEU A 401 -12.24 15.40 19.04
CA LEU A 401 -12.31 14.02 18.59
C LEU A 401 -11.15 13.17 19.13
N GLN A 402 -9.93 13.71 19.17
CA GLN A 402 -8.76 13.02 19.73
C GLN A 402 -8.86 12.83 21.25
N GLU A 403 -9.44 13.79 21.98
CA GLU A 403 -9.66 13.71 23.43
C GLU A 403 -10.73 12.68 23.81
N ARG A 404 -11.55 12.21 22.87
CA ARG A 404 -12.53 11.13 23.08
C ARG A 404 -11.93 9.72 23.13
N LYS A 405 -10.59 9.58 23.08
CA LYS A 405 -9.91 8.30 23.27
C LYS A 405 -10.43 7.58 24.53
N GLY A 406 -10.97 6.37 24.34
CA GLY A 406 -11.51 5.55 25.42
C GLY A 406 -13.01 5.72 25.71
N ARG A 407 -13.75 6.46 24.87
CA ARG A 407 -15.22 6.55 24.93
C ARG A 407 -15.87 5.70 23.84
N GLU A 408 -16.06 6.27 22.65
CA GLU A 408 -16.61 5.58 21.50
C GLU A 408 -15.51 4.99 20.63
N ARG A 409 -15.73 3.77 20.10
CA ARG A 409 -14.76 3.12 19.21
C ARG A 409 -14.69 3.82 17.84
N VAL A 410 -15.84 3.97 17.17
CA VAL A 410 -15.99 4.69 15.90
C VAL A 410 -17.30 5.49 15.89
N ILE A 411 -17.29 6.65 15.23
CA ILE A 411 -18.42 7.56 15.04
C ILE A 411 -18.76 7.65 13.55
N TYR A 412 -20.00 7.31 13.18
CA TYR A 412 -20.54 7.45 11.83
C TYR A 412 -21.44 8.68 11.79
N ILE A 413 -21.13 9.64 10.93
CA ILE A 413 -22.01 10.77 10.64
C ILE A 413 -22.73 10.48 9.34
N THR A 414 -24.05 10.64 9.29
CA THR A 414 -24.81 10.37 8.07
C THR A 414 -26.01 11.32 7.89
N GLY A 415 -26.41 11.53 6.65
CA GLY A 415 -27.57 12.36 6.31
C GLY A 415 -28.11 12.01 4.92
N LYS A 416 -29.39 12.29 4.70
CA LYS A 416 -30.06 12.01 3.42
C LYS A 416 -29.39 12.81 2.30
N ALA A 417 -29.01 12.15 1.21
CA ALA A 417 -28.29 12.81 0.15
C ALA A 417 -29.15 13.89 -0.55
N PRO A 418 -28.53 14.96 -1.10
CA PRO A 418 -29.25 15.95 -1.89
C PRO A 418 -29.99 15.32 -3.08
N GLU A 419 -31.16 15.85 -3.43
CA GLU A 419 -31.90 15.39 -4.60
C GLU A 419 -31.06 15.58 -5.88
N GLY A 420 -31.12 14.61 -6.79
CA GLY A 420 -30.35 14.64 -8.05
C GLY A 420 -28.86 14.31 -7.91
N SER A 421 -28.34 14.08 -6.70
CA SER A 421 -26.93 13.70 -6.48
C SER A 421 -26.56 12.30 -7.01
N GLY A 422 -27.56 11.44 -7.26
CA GLY A 422 -27.36 10.04 -7.64
C GLY A 422 -27.06 9.11 -6.45
N PHE A 423 -27.11 9.62 -5.23
CA PHE A 423 -26.94 8.87 -3.98
C PHE A 423 -28.20 8.96 -3.12
N ASP A 424 -28.41 7.97 -2.26
CA ASP A 424 -29.50 7.92 -1.28
C ASP A 424 -29.11 8.57 0.05
N PHE A 425 -27.87 8.38 0.48
CA PHE A 425 -27.33 9.00 1.69
C PHE A 425 -25.82 9.27 1.59
N ILE A 426 -25.37 10.22 2.40
CA ILE A 426 -23.97 10.59 2.54
C ILE A 426 -23.48 10.19 3.93
N SER A 427 -22.22 9.78 4.04
CA SER A 427 -21.58 9.44 5.31
C SER A 427 -20.16 9.98 5.45
N ARG A 428 -19.69 10.10 6.69
CA ARG A 428 -18.29 10.26 7.11
C ARG A 428 -18.04 9.44 8.36
N VAL A 429 -16.82 8.97 8.57
CA VAL A 429 -16.49 8.01 9.64
C VAL A 429 -15.23 8.46 10.36
N PHE A 430 -15.29 8.53 11.69
CA PHE A 430 -14.20 8.99 12.55
C PHE A 430 -13.92 7.93 13.63
N GLY A 431 -12.67 7.50 13.79
CA GLY A 431 -12.29 6.42 14.71
C GLY A 431 -11.05 6.77 15.55
N PRO A 432 -11.03 7.88 16.30
CA PRO A 432 -9.83 8.34 17.01
C PRO A 432 -9.29 7.32 18.03
N THR A 433 -10.18 6.51 18.63
CA THR A 433 -9.81 5.43 19.57
C THR A 433 -9.00 4.32 18.90
N ILE A 434 -9.18 4.10 17.60
CA ILE A 434 -8.46 3.09 16.81
C ILE A 434 -7.33 3.70 15.96
N GLY A 435 -6.94 4.95 16.25
CA GLY A 435 -5.86 5.64 15.55
C GLY A 435 -6.24 6.23 14.19
N VAL A 436 -7.53 6.23 13.83
CA VAL A 436 -8.02 6.74 12.55
C VAL A 436 -8.80 8.02 12.78
N LEU A 437 -8.21 9.19 12.51
CA LEU A 437 -8.93 10.46 12.67
C LEU A 437 -10.18 10.49 11.79
N GLU A 438 -10.04 10.20 10.50
CA GLU A 438 -11.13 10.06 9.56
C GLU A 438 -10.84 8.91 8.58
N ASP A 439 -11.75 7.94 8.50
CA ASP A 439 -11.67 6.85 7.53
C ASP A 439 -12.11 7.34 6.14
N GLN A 440 -11.35 6.96 5.12
CA GLN A 440 -11.52 7.49 3.78
C GLN A 440 -12.69 6.85 3.02
N ALA A 441 -12.95 5.57 3.25
CA ALA A 441 -14.05 4.80 2.65
C ALA A 441 -14.28 3.51 3.46
N CYS A 442 -15.03 3.62 4.56
CA CYS A 442 -15.25 2.52 5.47
C CYS A 442 -16.37 1.59 4.94
N GLY A 443 -16.01 0.37 4.55
CA GLY A 443 -17.01 -0.62 4.12
C GLY A 443 -17.87 -1.14 5.27
N SER A 444 -17.26 -1.47 6.41
CA SER A 444 -17.94 -2.14 7.53
C SER A 444 -19.05 -1.31 8.20
N CYS A 445 -18.96 0.03 8.17
CA CYS A 445 -20.04 0.88 8.70
C CYS A 445 -21.36 0.68 7.93
N HIS A 446 -21.31 0.21 6.67
CA HIS A 446 -22.49 -0.05 5.86
C HIS A 446 -23.28 -1.28 6.31
N CYS A 447 -22.71 -2.15 7.15
CA CYS A 447 -23.49 -3.19 7.83
C CYS A 447 -24.57 -2.59 8.73
N ALA A 448 -24.38 -1.38 9.25
CA ALA A 448 -25.36 -0.65 10.05
C ALA A 448 -26.10 0.44 9.24
N LEU A 449 -25.41 1.18 8.37
CA LEU A 449 -26.01 2.27 7.60
C LEU A 449 -27.03 1.77 6.56
N THR A 450 -26.78 0.62 5.94
CA THR A 450 -27.67 0.07 4.90
C THR A 450 -29.04 -0.29 5.45
N PRO A 451 -29.19 -1.11 6.51
CA PRO A 451 -30.52 -1.39 7.09
C PRO A 451 -31.19 -0.13 7.66
N TYR A 452 -30.41 0.80 8.21
CA TYR A 452 -30.94 2.07 8.73
C TYR A 452 -31.60 2.92 7.63
N TRP A 453 -30.85 3.22 6.57
CA TRP A 453 -31.37 4.02 5.46
C TRP A 453 -32.37 3.25 4.59
N GLY A 454 -32.18 1.94 4.42
CA GLY A 454 -33.12 1.08 3.70
C GLY A 454 -34.51 1.14 4.30
N LYS A 455 -34.62 0.95 5.62
CA LYS A 455 -35.89 1.10 6.35
C LYS A 455 -36.45 2.52 6.27
N LYS A 456 -35.60 3.54 6.42
CA LYS A 456 -36.03 4.95 6.44
C LYS A 456 -36.52 5.45 5.07
N LEU A 457 -35.94 4.93 3.99
CA LEU A 457 -36.26 5.30 2.61
C LEU A 457 -37.23 4.31 1.93
N GLY A 458 -37.51 3.16 2.56
CA GLY A 458 -38.32 2.10 1.97
C GLY A 458 -37.63 1.44 0.78
N LYS A 459 -36.31 1.21 0.85
CA LYS A 459 -35.49 0.66 -0.23
C LYS A 459 -34.64 -0.53 0.23
N THR A 460 -34.45 -1.50 -0.66
CA THR A 460 -33.51 -2.62 -0.49
C THR A 460 -32.18 -2.37 -1.19
N ASP A 461 -32.22 -1.76 -2.37
CA ASP A 461 -31.03 -1.35 -3.12
C ASP A 461 -30.78 0.13 -2.89
N LEU A 462 -29.57 0.44 -2.41
CA LEU A 462 -29.17 1.81 -2.08
C LEU A 462 -27.82 2.12 -2.72
N ARG A 463 -27.59 3.41 -2.97
CA ARG A 463 -26.28 3.93 -3.37
C ARG A 463 -25.82 4.99 -2.40
N SER A 464 -24.63 4.84 -1.82
CA SER A 464 -24.09 5.81 -0.87
C SER A 464 -22.78 6.42 -1.35
N TYR A 465 -22.50 7.61 -0.81
CA TYR A 465 -21.21 8.27 -0.97
C TYR A 465 -20.62 8.60 0.39
N MET A 466 -19.38 8.18 0.62
CA MET A 466 -18.62 8.61 1.79
C MET A 466 -17.83 9.87 1.43
N ALA A 467 -18.17 10.99 2.06
CA ALA A 467 -17.66 12.32 1.75
C ALA A 467 -16.38 12.67 2.52
N SER A 468 -15.42 11.74 2.58
CA SER A 468 -14.04 12.06 2.99
C SER A 468 -13.34 12.89 1.91
N PRO A 469 -12.14 13.46 2.16
CA PRO A 469 -11.35 14.14 1.12
C PRO A 469 -11.05 13.27 -0.11
N ARG A 470 -10.92 11.95 0.09
CA ARG A 470 -10.70 10.98 -1.00
C ARG A 470 -11.99 10.50 -1.64
N GLY A 471 -13.11 10.51 -0.94
CA GLY A 471 -14.40 10.06 -1.45
C GLY A 471 -14.47 8.54 -1.63
N GLY A 472 -15.68 7.97 -1.54
CA GLY A 472 -15.90 6.55 -1.82
C GLY A 472 -17.34 6.27 -2.23
N VAL A 473 -17.53 5.40 -3.22
CA VAL A 473 -18.87 5.03 -3.73
C VAL A 473 -19.17 3.59 -3.36
N PHE A 474 -20.39 3.36 -2.85
CA PHE A 474 -20.86 2.04 -2.46
C PHE A 474 -22.22 1.77 -3.10
N ASP A 475 -22.32 0.64 -3.81
CA ASP A 475 -23.61 0.10 -4.25
C ASP A 475 -24.01 -1.01 -3.26
N LEU A 476 -25.19 -0.89 -2.66
CA LEU A 476 -25.59 -1.64 -1.48
C LEU A 476 -26.87 -2.40 -1.76
N HIS A 477 -26.96 -3.62 -1.24
CA HIS A 477 -28.18 -4.40 -1.26
C HIS A 477 -28.46 -5.00 0.13
N LEU A 478 -29.64 -4.69 0.67
CA LEU A 478 -30.13 -5.20 1.94
C LEU A 478 -30.95 -6.47 1.70
N ASP A 479 -30.46 -7.59 2.23
CA ASP A 479 -31.17 -8.86 2.31
C ASP A 479 -31.75 -8.99 3.72
N GLU A 480 -32.95 -8.44 3.92
CA GLU A 480 -33.62 -8.44 5.24
C GLU A 480 -33.95 -9.85 5.72
N GLU A 481 -34.34 -10.74 4.79
CA GLU A 481 -34.75 -12.11 5.12
C GLU A 481 -33.62 -12.91 5.75
N ASN A 482 -32.40 -12.76 5.23
CA ASN A 482 -31.22 -13.46 5.73
C ASN A 482 -30.39 -12.61 6.72
N GLY A 483 -30.80 -11.38 7.00
CA GLY A 483 -30.08 -10.46 7.88
C GLY A 483 -28.69 -10.10 7.33
N ARG A 484 -28.57 -9.87 6.03
CA ARG A 484 -27.29 -9.65 5.33
C ARG A 484 -27.25 -8.35 4.54
N VAL A 485 -26.05 -7.84 4.35
CA VAL A 485 -25.78 -6.66 3.51
C VAL A 485 -24.72 -7.03 2.49
N LYS A 486 -25.06 -6.90 1.21
CA LYS A 486 -24.11 -7.00 0.11
C LYS A 486 -23.57 -5.62 -0.21
N ILE A 487 -22.25 -5.49 -0.19
CA ILE A 487 -21.55 -4.24 -0.45
C ILE A 487 -20.74 -4.42 -1.73
N ARG A 488 -21.03 -3.62 -2.75
CA ARG A 488 -20.32 -3.61 -4.02
C ARG A 488 -19.50 -2.34 -4.17
N GLY A 489 -18.29 -2.50 -4.67
CA GLY A 489 -17.40 -1.39 -5.00
C GLY A 489 -16.41 -1.75 -6.10
N LYS A 490 -15.85 -0.72 -6.72
CA LYS A 490 -14.68 -0.85 -7.61
C LYS A 490 -13.39 -0.69 -6.80
N ALA A 491 -12.28 -1.15 -7.37
CA ALA A 491 -10.96 -0.88 -6.83
C ALA A 491 -9.97 -0.55 -7.95
N PHE A 492 -8.94 0.21 -7.59
CA PHE A 492 -7.86 0.61 -8.47
C PHE A 492 -6.50 0.21 -7.87
N THR A 493 -5.69 -0.54 -8.62
CA THR A 493 -4.31 -0.88 -8.19
C THR A 493 -3.39 0.31 -8.46
N VAL A 494 -2.84 0.89 -7.40
CA VAL A 494 -1.96 2.08 -7.46
C VAL A 494 -0.50 1.66 -7.58
N MET A 495 -0.09 0.65 -6.82
CA MET A 495 1.29 0.18 -6.75
C MET A 495 1.34 -1.35 -6.76
N GLN A 496 2.43 -1.90 -7.30
CA GLN A 496 2.79 -3.30 -7.20
C GLN A 496 4.28 -3.42 -6.86
N GLY A 497 4.63 -4.33 -5.95
CA GLY A 497 6.01 -4.57 -5.51
C GLY A 497 6.18 -5.91 -4.79
N SER A 498 7.25 -6.00 -4.01
CA SER A 498 7.62 -7.18 -3.21
C SER A 498 7.95 -6.81 -1.77
N LEU A 499 7.67 -7.70 -0.81
CA LEU A 499 7.93 -7.50 0.62
C LEU A 499 9.16 -8.30 1.05
N PHE A 500 10.13 -7.62 1.67
CA PHE A 500 11.39 -8.20 2.17
C PHE A 500 11.47 -8.18 3.71
N ALA A 501 10.36 -8.43 4.39
CA ALA A 501 10.31 -8.51 5.85
C ALA A 501 10.40 -9.99 6.28
N GLN A 502 11.57 -10.43 6.76
CA GLN A 502 11.75 -11.78 7.33
C GLN A 502 11.35 -11.81 8.79
#